data_AF-A0A3Q3J9U8-F1
#
_entry.id   AF-A0A3Q3J9U8-F1
#
_cell.length_a   1.000
_cell.length_b   1.000
_cell.length_c   1.000
_cell.angle_alpha   90.00
_cell.angle_beta   90.00
_cell.angle_gamma   90.00
#
_symmetry.space_group_name_H-M   'P 1'
#
loop_
_entity.id
_entity.type
_entity.pdbx_description
1 polymer ?
#
loop_
_entity_poly.entity_id
_entity_poly.type
_entity_poly.pdbx_seq_one_letter_code
_entity_poly.pdbx_strand_id
1 'polypeptide(L)'
;MPPHSGCSPFKLIAVLQFTTLAPFNHNVHNPRVIGGHNAQPNTWRWQVKLKDYDSYNDGSYYHMCGGTVIDGLYIMTAAHCILSMEAKLYRVVVGEYNLYKYDGSEQFIRVERITVHPGWNGDLGKG
;
A
#
# COMPACT_ATOMS: atom_id res chain seq x y z
N MET A 1 -0.55 -26.66 -4.53
CA MET A 1 -0.45 -25.41 -3.74
C MET A 1 -1.27 -25.63 -2.47
N PRO A 2 -0.68 -25.71 -1.27
CA PRO A 2 -1.49 -25.72 -0.07
C PRO A 2 -2.05 -24.31 0.16
N PRO A 3 -3.30 -24.19 0.63
CA PRO A 3 -3.87 -22.90 1.00
C PRO A 3 -3.12 -22.39 2.25
N HIS A 4 -2.59 -21.17 2.21
CA HIS A 4 -2.13 -20.49 3.41
C HIS A 4 -3.35 -20.06 4.25
N SER A 5 -3.97 -21.03 4.93
CA SER A 5 -5.14 -20.86 5.80
C SER A 5 -4.79 -20.22 7.15
N GLY A 6 -4.02 -19.13 7.15
CA GLY A 6 -3.56 -18.51 8.40
C GLY A 6 -3.05 -17.08 8.34
N CYS A 7 -3.03 -16.40 7.19
CA CYS A 7 -2.76 -14.96 7.19
C CYS A 7 -4.01 -14.22 7.66
N SER A 8 -3.93 -13.64 8.85
CA SER A 8 -4.97 -12.71 9.34
C SER A 8 -5.12 -11.56 8.33
N PRO A 9 -6.35 -11.17 7.98
CA PRO A 9 -6.56 -10.16 6.96
C PRO A 9 -6.12 -8.78 7.49
N PHE A 10 -5.56 -7.96 6.61
CA PHE A 10 -5.09 -6.61 6.95
C PHE A 10 -6.26 -5.62 6.95
N LYS A 11 -6.17 -4.60 7.81
CA LYS A 11 -7.03 -3.41 7.78
C LYS A 11 -6.28 -2.28 7.07
N LEU A 12 -6.92 -1.65 6.08
CA LEU A 12 -6.39 -0.49 5.37
C LEU A 12 -6.87 0.80 6.04
N ILE A 13 -5.93 1.66 6.38
CA ILE A 13 -6.17 3.04 6.79
C ILE A 13 -5.70 3.96 5.66
N ALA A 14 -6.62 4.74 5.12
CA ALA A 14 -6.38 5.67 4.03
C ALA A 14 -6.36 7.10 4.56
N VAL A 15 -5.21 7.76 4.51
CA VAL A 15 -5.02 9.11 5.05
C VAL A 15 -5.06 10.16 3.95
N LEU A 16 -5.40 11.40 4.28
CA LEU A 16 -5.50 12.54 3.35
C LEU A 16 -4.18 12.92 2.64
N GLN A 17 -3.05 12.30 3.02
CA GLN A 17 -1.66 12.77 3.04
C GLN A 17 -1.25 13.21 4.46
N PHE A 18 0.04 13.11 4.78
CA PHE A 18 0.59 13.59 6.04
C PHE A 18 0.54 15.13 6.05
N THR A 19 -0.60 15.72 6.39
CA THR A 19 -0.64 17.14 6.77
C THR A 19 0.02 17.26 8.14
N THR A 20 1.35 17.41 8.12
CA THR A 20 2.08 17.76 9.32
C THR A 20 1.65 19.19 9.65
N LEU A 21 0.82 19.39 10.68
CA LEU A 21 0.49 20.74 11.20
C LEU A 21 1.72 21.46 11.80
N ALA A 22 2.89 20.83 11.78
CA ALA A 22 4.20 21.44 11.91
C ALA A 22 5.16 20.71 10.95
N PRO A 23 6.05 21.39 10.20
CA PRO A 23 7.03 20.68 9.39
C PRO A 23 7.82 19.74 10.32
N PHE A 24 7.78 18.43 10.04
CA PHE A 24 8.73 17.52 10.66
C PHE A 24 10.11 18.01 10.24
N ASN A 25 10.82 18.69 11.14
CA ASN A 25 12.22 19.07 10.93
C ASN A 25 13.09 17.83 11.09
N HIS A 26 12.97 16.92 10.13
CA HIS A 26 13.98 15.92 9.88
C HIS A 26 15.00 16.57 8.95
N ASN A 27 16.17 16.94 9.47
CA ASN A 27 17.37 17.18 8.66
C ASN A 27 17.80 15.86 8.01
N VAL A 28 16.94 15.29 7.16
CA VAL A 28 17.21 14.12 6.34
C VAL A 28 17.57 14.69 4.98
N HIS A 29 18.88 14.82 4.75
CA HIS A 29 19.40 15.19 3.45
C HIS A 29 19.35 13.97 2.52
N ASN A 30 18.14 13.49 2.24
CA ASN A 30 17.95 12.52 1.20
C ASN A 30 17.97 13.28 -0.13
N PRO A 31 18.87 12.93 -1.07
CA PRO A 31 18.81 13.49 -2.40
C PRO A 31 17.43 13.18 -2.98
N ARG A 32 16.86 14.15 -3.71
CA ARG A 32 15.63 13.92 -4.46
C ARG A 32 15.82 12.68 -5.33
N VAL A 33 14.92 11.71 -5.20
CA VAL A 33 14.95 10.50 -6.03
C VAL A 33 14.46 10.85 -7.43
N ILE A 34 15.35 11.40 -8.26
CA ILE A 34 15.15 11.53 -9.72
C ILE A 34 16.04 10.47 -10.37
N GLY A 35 15.47 9.58 -11.17
CA GLY A 35 16.19 8.46 -11.78
C GLY A 35 16.53 7.33 -10.81
N GLY A 36 16.82 7.65 -9.55
CA GLY A 36 16.96 6.70 -8.43
C GLY A 36 17.92 5.53 -8.69
N HIS A 37 17.88 4.55 -7.82
CA HIS A 37 18.48 3.24 -8.05
C HIS A 37 17.60 2.18 -7.37
N ASN A 38 17.73 0.93 -7.79
CA ASN A 38 17.03 -0.17 -7.12
C ASN A 38 17.41 -0.20 -5.64
N ALA A 39 16.40 -0.35 -4.77
CA ALA A 39 16.64 -0.63 -3.37
C ALA A 39 17.34 -1.99 -3.22
N GLN A 40 18.05 -2.20 -2.12
CA GLN A 40 18.51 -3.54 -1.79
C GLN A 40 17.30 -4.39 -1.36
N PRO A 41 17.22 -5.67 -1.75
CA PRO A 41 16.14 -6.55 -1.31
C PRO A 41 15.98 -6.53 0.21
N ASN A 42 14.74 -6.51 0.70
CA ASN A 42 14.39 -6.59 2.12
C ASN A 42 14.91 -5.44 3.03
N THR A 43 15.37 -4.31 2.48
CA THR A 43 15.73 -3.13 3.31
C THR A 43 14.51 -2.37 3.80
N TRP A 44 13.50 -2.22 2.94
CA TRP A 44 12.28 -1.47 3.24
C TRP A 44 11.15 -2.44 3.59
N ARG A 45 11.30 -3.14 4.72
CA ARG A 45 10.39 -4.25 5.11
C ARG A 45 8.94 -3.83 5.32
N TRP A 46 8.71 -2.55 5.59
CA TRP A 46 7.38 -1.97 5.73
C TRP A 46 6.72 -1.60 4.40
N GLN A 47 7.44 -1.67 3.27
CA GLN A 47 6.86 -1.33 1.97
C GLN A 47 5.77 -2.32 1.58
N VAL A 48 4.64 -1.78 1.11
CA VAL A 48 3.49 -2.56 0.66
C VAL A 48 3.20 -2.28 -0.81
N LYS A 49 2.90 -3.33 -1.55
CA LYS A 49 2.24 -3.26 -2.87
C LYS A 49 0.74 -3.42 -2.67
N LEU A 50 -0.01 -2.36 -2.94
CA LEU A 50 -1.46 -2.41 -2.98
C LEU A 50 -1.91 -2.80 -4.40
N LYS A 51 -2.82 -3.77 -4.47
CA LYS A 51 -3.43 -4.22 -5.71
C LYS A 51 -4.93 -3.98 -5.70
N ASP A 52 -5.45 -3.61 -6.86
CA ASP A 52 -6.88 -3.51 -7.17
C ASP A 52 -7.30 -4.68 -8.05
N TYR A 53 -8.57 -5.07 -7.94
CA TYR A 53 -9.15 -6.18 -8.69
C TYR A 53 -9.89 -5.67 -9.91
N ASP A 54 -9.65 -6.31 -11.04
CA ASP A 54 -10.43 -6.14 -12.26
C ASP A 54 -10.34 -4.75 -12.90
N SER A 55 -9.24 -4.02 -12.64
CA SER A 55 -9.02 -2.67 -13.21
C SER A 55 -8.99 -2.66 -14.75
N TYR A 56 -8.80 -3.82 -15.41
CA TYR A 56 -8.81 -4.00 -16.86
C TYR A 56 -9.93 -4.92 -17.37
N ASN A 57 -10.94 -5.26 -16.55
CA ASN A 57 -12.08 -6.12 -16.91
C ASN A 57 -11.70 -7.55 -17.35
N ASP A 58 -10.68 -8.15 -16.73
CA ASP A 58 -10.16 -9.49 -17.04
C ASP A 58 -10.20 -10.44 -15.84
N GLY A 59 -10.72 -10.00 -14.69
CA GLY A 59 -10.77 -10.78 -13.45
C GLY A 59 -9.42 -10.96 -12.75
N SER A 60 -8.45 -10.07 -13.00
CA SER A 60 -7.11 -10.14 -12.38
C SER A 60 -6.82 -9.01 -11.40
N TYR A 61 -5.87 -9.23 -10.47
CA TYR A 61 -5.39 -8.17 -9.59
C TYR A 61 -4.19 -7.44 -10.21
N TYR A 62 -4.19 -6.11 -10.19
CA TYR A 62 -3.14 -5.24 -10.73
C TYR A 62 -2.53 -4.35 -9.68
N HIS A 63 -1.26 -3.99 -9.83
CA HIS A 63 -0.63 -2.99 -8.96
C HIS A 63 -1.28 -1.63 -9.18
N MET A 64 -1.66 -0.95 -8.10
CA MET A 64 -2.23 0.40 -8.19
C MET A 64 -1.41 1.45 -7.42
N CYS A 65 -0.96 1.11 -6.21
CA CYS A 65 -0.39 2.06 -5.26
C CYS A 65 0.58 1.37 -4.31
N GLY A 66 1.32 2.19 -3.55
CA GLY A 66 2.07 1.75 -2.38
C GLY A 66 1.28 1.81 -1.08
N GLY A 67 1.94 1.39 0.00
CA GLY A 67 1.49 1.57 1.38
C GLY A 67 2.61 1.26 2.36
N THR A 68 2.31 1.34 3.65
CA THR A 68 3.28 1.08 4.72
C THR A 68 2.65 0.23 5.82
N VAL A 69 3.34 -0.83 6.24
CA VAL A 69 2.98 -1.58 7.45
C VAL A 69 3.22 -0.69 8.66
N ILE A 70 2.16 -0.40 9.40
CA ILE A 70 2.23 0.43 10.62
C ILE A 70 2.00 -0.39 11.90
N ASP A 71 1.40 -1.57 11.76
CA ASP A 71 1.19 -2.55 12.83
C ASP A 71 0.99 -3.94 12.20
N GLY A 72 1.02 -5.01 12.99
CA GLY A 72 0.87 -6.40 12.55
C GLY A 72 -0.42 -6.69 11.78
N LEU A 73 -1.46 -5.85 11.91
CA LEU A 73 -2.73 -5.95 11.17
C LEU A 73 -3.16 -4.65 10.48
N TYR A 74 -2.30 -3.63 10.43
CA TYR A 74 -2.66 -2.33 9.86
C TYR A 74 -1.67 -1.87 8.79
N ILE A 75 -2.23 -1.51 7.64
CA ILE A 75 -1.52 -0.87 6.53
C ILE A 75 -2.03 0.55 6.36
N MET A 76 -1.11 1.51 6.23
CA MET A 76 -1.42 2.88 5.86
C MET A 76 -1.20 3.09 4.35
N THR A 77 -2.11 3.80 3.68
CA THR A 77 -1.98 4.25 2.29
C THR A 77 -2.63 5.63 2.11
N ALA A 78 -2.54 6.21 0.92
CA ALA A 78 -3.20 7.48 0.61
C ALA A 78 -4.68 7.27 0.30
N ALA A 79 -5.54 8.21 0.70
CA ALA A 79 -6.98 8.15 0.46
C ALA A 79 -7.33 8.07 -1.03
N HIS A 80 -6.58 8.75 -1.90
CA HIS A 80 -6.80 8.69 -3.35
C HIS A 80 -6.49 7.33 -3.98
N CYS A 81 -5.78 6.44 -3.26
CA CYS A 81 -5.56 5.06 -3.73
C CYS A 81 -6.80 4.19 -3.52
N ILE A 82 -7.77 4.63 -2.72
CA ILE A 82 -9.02 3.92 -2.47
C ILE A 82 -10.06 4.39 -3.50
N LEU A 83 -10.17 3.63 -4.59
CA LEU A 83 -11.13 3.83 -5.68
C LEU A 83 -12.53 3.26 -5.37
N SER A 84 -12.63 2.33 -4.42
CA SER A 84 -13.87 1.69 -3.98
C SER A 84 -13.79 1.38 -2.47
N MET A 85 -14.92 1.41 -1.79
CA MET A 85 -15.01 0.99 -0.37
C MET A 85 -15.15 -0.53 -0.22
N GLU A 86 -15.26 -1.27 -1.31
CA GLU A 86 -15.37 -2.73 -1.29
C GLU A 86 -14.00 -3.39 -1.01
N ALA A 87 -13.73 -3.70 0.25
CA ALA A 87 -12.46 -4.28 0.69
C ALA A 87 -12.00 -5.52 -0.11
N LYS A 88 -12.92 -6.35 -0.60
CA LYS A 88 -12.63 -7.54 -1.41
C LYS A 88 -11.92 -7.23 -2.74
N LEU A 89 -12.09 -6.01 -3.27
CA LEU A 89 -11.41 -5.56 -4.50
C LEU A 89 -9.93 -5.29 -4.25
N TYR A 90 -9.51 -5.17 -2.98
CA TYR A 90 -8.14 -4.88 -2.64
C TYR A 90 -7.37 -6.11 -2.17
N ARG A 91 -6.09 -6.14 -2.52
CA ARG A 91 -5.14 -7.11 -2.02
C ARG A 91 -3.83 -6.42 -1.64
N VAL A 92 -3.36 -6.71 -0.43
CA VAL A 92 -2.08 -6.26 0.08
C VAL A 92 -1.02 -7.31 -0.24
N VAL A 93 0.14 -6.87 -0.70
CA VAL A 93 1.33 -7.72 -0.86
C VAL A 93 2.47 -7.14 -0.06
N VAL A 94 2.97 -7.91 0.91
CA VAL A 94 4.18 -7.62 1.69
C VAL A 94 5.31 -8.53 1.24
N GLY A 95 6.56 -8.12 1.46
CA GLY A 95 7.74 -8.90 1.02
C GLY A 95 7.96 -8.91 -0.49
N GLU A 96 7.29 -8.02 -1.22
CA GLU A 96 7.48 -7.78 -2.65
C GLU A 96 8.75 -6.95 -2.89
N TYR A 97 9.49 -7.30 -3.93
CA TYR A 97 10.70 -6.59 -4.36
C TYR A 97 10.72 -6.36 -5.88
N ASN A 98 10.39 -7.37 -6.68
CA ASN A 98 10.35 -7.28 -8.13
C ASN A 98 8.95 -7.50 -8.70
N LEU A 99 8.32 -6.41 -9.17
CA LEU A 99 6.95 -6.46 -9.71
C LEU A 99 6.73 -7.44 -10.86
N TYR A 100 7.80 -7.85 -11.56
CA TYR A 100 7.77 -8.71 -12.74
C TYR A 100 8.18 -10.15 -12.46
N LYS A 101 8.58 -10.48 -11.23
CA LYS A 101 9.07 -11.81 -10.87
C LYS A 101 8.64 -12.18 -9.46
N TYR A 102 8.16 -13.40 -9.29
CA TYR A 102 7.92 -13.96 -7.95
C TYR A 102 9.26 -14.36 -7.32
N ASP A 103 9.64 -13.69 -6.23
CA ASP A 103 10.88 -13.91 -5.49
C ASP A 103 10.73 -14.93 -4.34
N GLY A 104 9.49 -15.29 -3.96
CA GLY A 104 9.17 -16.28 -2.95
C GLY A 104 8.94 -15.72 -1.54
N SER A 105 9.23 -14.43 -1.32
CA SER A 105 9.00 -13.72 -0.06
C SER A 105 7.61 -13.06 0.01
N GLU A 106 6.89 -13.01 -1.10
CA GLU A 106 5.62 -12.29 -1.22
C GLU A 106 4.49 -13.00 -0.47
N GLN A 107 3.80 -12.24 0.37
CA GLN A 107 2.58 -12.70 1.03
C GLN A 107 1.39 -11.91 0.52
N PHE A 108 0.45 -12.63 -0.10
CA PHE A 108 -0.77 -12.07 -0.67
C PHE A 108 -1.90 -12.13 0.35
N ILE A 109 -2.35 -10.98 0.82
CA ILE A 109 -3.27 -10.89 1.95
C ILE A 109 -4.51 -10.08 1.54
N ARG A 110 -5.69 -10.61 1.88
CA ARG A 110 -6.96 -9.93 1.63
C ARG A 110 -7.14 -8.78 2.60
N VAL A 111 -7.82 -7.73 2.15
CA VAL A 111 -8.22 -6.62 3.02
C VAL A 111 -9.54 -6.97 3.68
N GLU A 112 -9.61 -6.80 5.00
CA GLU A 112 -10.84 -6.98 5.79
C GLU A 112 -11.71 -5.73 5.77
N ARG A 113 -11.07 -4.57 6.00
CA ARG A 113 -11.76 -3.30 6.23
C ARG A 113 -10.91 -2.15 5.72
N ILE A 114 -11.59 -1.16 5.16
CA ILE A 114 -11.01 0.12 4.75
C ILE A 114 -11.54 1.22 5.67
N THR A 115 -10.67 2.11 6.12
CA THR A 115 -11.03 3.32 6.86
C THR A 115 -10.40 4.50 6.17
N VAL A 116 -11.19 5.29 5.46
CA VAL A 116 -10.75 6.52 4.80
C VAL A 116 -10.88 7.68 5.77
N HIS A 117 -9.91 8.58 5.77
CA HIS A 117 -9.93 9.77 6.61
C HIS A 117 -11.19 10.62 6.33
N PRO A 118 -11.93 11.07 7.36
CA PRO A 118 -13.26 11.69 7.19
C PRO A 118 -13.26 13.01 6.42
N GLY A 119 -12.12 13.70 6.36
CA GLY A 119 -11.96 14.92 5.58
C GLY A 119 -11.67 14.70 4.08
N TRP A 120 -11.54 13.45 3.61
CA TRP A 120 -11.34 13.16 2.18
C TRP A 120 -12.61 13.45 1.39
N ASN A 121 -12.49 14.36 0.43
CA ASN A 121 -13.58 14.81 -0.43
C ASN A 121 -13.34 14.49 -1.92
N GLY A 122 -12.29 13.72 -2.25
CA GLY A 122 -11.91 13.41 -3.62
C GLY A 122 -10.99 14.44 -4.29
N ASP A 123 -10.64 15.54 -3.62
CA ASP A 123 -9.78 16.58 -4.16
C ASP A 123 -8.29 16.28 -3.90
N LEU A 124 -7.55 15.96 -4.96
CA LEU A 124 -6.11 15.72 -4.91
C LEU A 124 -5.30 16.95 -4.48
N GLY A 125 -5.84 18.17 -4.60
CA GLY A 125 -5.19 19.43 -4.26
C GLY A 125 -5.38 19.89 -2.81
N LYS A 126 -6.27 19.24 -2.05
CA LYS A 126 -6.44 19.43 -0.59
C LYS A 126 -5.87 18.26 0.24
N GLY A 127 -5.15 17.36 -0.42
CA GLY A 127 -4.30 16.36 0.22
C GLY A 127 -2.88 16.90 0.37
#